data_AF-A0A936XWJ4-F1
#
_entry.id   AF-A0A936XWJ4-F1
#
_cell.length_a   1.000
_cell.length_b   1.000
_cell.length_c   1.000
_cell.angle_alpha   90.00
_cell.angle_beta   90.00
_cell.angle_gamma   90.00
#
_symmetry.space_group_name_H-M   'P 1'
#
loop_
_entity.id
_entity.type
_entity.pdbx_description
1 polymer ?
#
loop_
_entity_poly.entity_id
_entity_poly.type
_entity_poly.pdbx_seq_one_letter_code
_entity_poly.pdbx_strand_id
1 'polypeptide(L)'
;MKSILLIVVSFCISTTLFAQDANYTGPAKTYVTGFYKQAEEAKKSIETQKFVAAQTKVDQMDRAITSIKSKDASYNTASMEVELKKIKEQLEAAKNTRQSELGAGQNATRNRIKIKQLLNELFDFAVFSVRFAETAQATIDTYKAKTQEFLDMKDAFAAYKTDEKEKEELKRFIDKMKLSHTRNFDTFLERVQNILSQSTGEKGGNWEIAYYELQGEQAHWDAAVKVFPEEPEFDKAYQKITAAVNKYGNIDNIYAKTQVNKVEKIKNTKLPPATVKDASLEKILINGFNSKYGSVYKGTALKAVLTQDGWTIERNSLTGIVTGRNRTGKIAYKGTDGKCYLLSNNIFIYQAFIGNSFSNTEVIYNGLGGEEMLCENVK
;
A
#
# COMPACT_ATOMS: atom_id res chain seq x y z
N MET A 1 -37.24 41.32 5.34
CA MET A 1 -38.10 40.16 5.70
C MET A 1 -37.88 39.92 7.18
N LYS A 2 -38.78 40.39 8.07
CA LYS A 2 -39.94 39.62 8.60
C LYS A 2 -39.46 38.24 9.10
N SER A 3 -39.52 37.81 10.36
CA SER A 3 -40.15 38.31 11.60
C SER A 3 -39.59 37.49 12.78
N ILE A 4 -39.43 38.12 13.94
CA ILE A 4 -39.90 37.67 15.27
C ILE A 4 -39.81 36.16 15.59
N LEU A 5 -38.95 35.79 16.55
CA LEU A 5 -39.38 34.95 17.68
C LEU A 5 -38.56 35.28 18.94
N LEU A 6 -39.06 36.28 19.65
CA LEU A 6 -38.78 36.57 21.05
C LEU A 6 -39.24 35.34 21.86
N ILE A 7 -38.31 34.59 22.46
CA ILE A 7 -38.69 33.57 23.46
C ILE A 7 -39.04 34.32 24.74
N VAL A 8 -40.35 34.34 24.98
CA VAL A 8 -41.02 34.83 26.17
C VAL A 8 -40.34 34.27 27.42
N VAL A 9 -39.72 35.18 28.18
CA VAL A 9 -39.43 35.00 29.60
C VAL A 9 -40.77 34.79 30.30
N SER A 10 -41.17 33.52 30.45
CA SER A 10 -42.29 33.16 31.30
C SER A 10 -41.81 33.28 32.74
N PHE A 11 -41.90 34.51 33.26
CA PHE A 11 -41.76 34.85 34.66
C PHE A 11 -42.98 34.27 35.39
N CYS A 12 -42.97 32.95 35.61
CA CYS A 12 -43.84 32.34 36.59
C CYS A 12 -43.37 32.85 37.95
N ILE A 13 -44.08 33.85 38.46
CA ILE A 13 -44.14 34.19 39.88
C ILE A 13 -44.80 33.00 40.57
N SER A 14 -44.05 31.91 40.75
CA SER A 14 -44.30 30.96 41.82
C SER A 14 -43.79 31.64 43.07
N THR A 15 -44.74 32.24 43.78
CA THR A 15 -44.65 32.70 45.17
C THR A 15 -43.50 32.04 45.93
N THR A 16 -42.58 32.89 46.35
CA THR A 16 -41.54 32.63 47.35
C THR A 16 -42.11 31.92 48.58
N LEU A 17 -41.96 30.60 48.63
CA LEU A 17 -42.15 29.78 49.84
C LEU A 17 -40.83 29.13 50.31
N PHE A 18 -39.67 29.62 49.85
CA PHE A 18 -38.34 29.10 50.26
C PHE A 18 -37.62 29.95 51.32
N ALA A 19 -38.31 30.87 51.99
CA ALA A 19 -37.69 31.76 52.98
C ALA A 19 -37.68 31.21 54.43
N GLN A 20 -37.85 29.90 54.66
CA GLN A 20 -37.85 29.35 56.04
C GLN A 20 -36.47 28.97 56.61
N ASP A 21 -35.44 28.80 55.77
CA ASP A 21 -34.14 28.22 56.17
C ASP A 21 -33.27 28.88 57.26
N ALA A 22 -32.81 30.11 56.97
CA ALA A 22 -31.59 30.63 57.60
C ALA A 22 -31.78 30.96 59.09
N ASN A 23 -33.02 31.17 59.50
CA ASN A 23 -33.41 31.58 60.85
C ASN A 23 -34.12 30.47 61.64
N TYR A 24 -34.12 29.23 61.16
CA TYR A 24 -34.71 28.13 61.92
C TYR A 24 -33.96 27.90 63.24
N THR A 25 -34.70 27.94 64.35
CA THR A 25 -34.18 27.82 65.72
C THR A 25 -34.67 26.57 66.45
N GLY A 26 -35.38 25.67 65.76
CA GLY A 26 -35.96 24.48 66.36
C GLY A 26 -34.95 23.35 66.67
N PRO A 27 -35.44 22.24 67.25
CA PRO A 27 -34.61 21.14 67.75
C PRO A 27 -33.68 20.49 66.69
N ALA A 28 -34.01 20.60 65.41
CA ALA A 28 -33.21 20.02 64.32
C ALA A 28 -32.25 21.02 63.64
N LYS A 29 -32.03 22.23 64.21
CA LYS A 29 -31.32 23.35 63.55
C LYS A 29 -30.01 22.96 62.88
N THR A 30 -29.18 22.22 63.59
CA THR A 30 -27.86 21.80 63.09
C THR A 30 -27.95 20.94 61.83
N TYR A 31 -28.99 20.12 61.70
CA TYR A 31 -29.22 19.28 60.52
C TYR A 31 -29.80 20.07 59.35
N VAL A 32 -30.68 21.03 59.62
CA VAL A 32 -31.22 21.95 58.61
C VAL A 32 -30.09 22.79 57.99
N THR A 33 -29.25 23.44 58.81
CA THR A 33 -28.08 24.18 58.33
C THR A 33 -27.08 23.25 57.62
N GLY A 34 -26.86 22.06 58.18
CA GLY A 34 -25.99 21.05 57.59
C GLY A 34 -26.44 20.64 56.18
N PHE A 35 -27.73 20.40 55.98
CA PHE A 35 -28.31 20.03 54.68
C PHE A 35 -27.95 21.04 53.59
N TYR A 36 -28.23 22.32 53.81
CA TYR A 36 -27.99 23.36 52.79
C TYR A 36 -26.50 23.59 52.52
N LYS A 37 -25.66 23.48 53.56
CA LYS A 37 -24.20 23.51 53.37
C LYS A 37 -23.73 22.33 52.49
N GLN A 38 -24.22 21.11 52.75
CA GLN A 38 -23.88 19.97 51.90
C GLN A 38 -24.45 20.14 50.49
N ALA A 39 -25.62 20.75 50.32
CA ALA A 39 -26.23 21.02 49.01
C ALA A 39 -25.36 21.96 48.16
N GLU A 40 -24.82 23.03 48.75
CA GLU A 40 -23.90 23.95 48.07
C GLU A 40 -22.57 23.27 47.70
N GLU A 41 -21.99 22.51 48.64
CA GLU A 41 -20.77 21.75 48.40
C GLU A 41 -20.96 20.65 47.34
N ALA A 42 -22.14 20.02 47.27
CA ALA A 42 -22.49 19.05 46.25
C ALA A 42 -22.51 19.71 44.86
N LYS A 43 -23.20 20.85 44.71
CA LYS A 43 -23.25 21.60 43.44
C LYS A 43 -21.86 22.02 42.97
N LYS A 44 -21.04 22.60 43.85
CA LYS A 44 -19.64 22.94 43.55
C LYS A 44 -18.81 21.72 43.14
N SER A 45 -19.05 20.57 43.77
CA SER A 45 -18.36 19.33 43.43
C SER A 45 -18.81 18.77 42.07
N ILE A 46 -20.08 18.96 41.69
CA ILE A 46 -20.60 18.61 40.35
C ILE A 46 -19.95 19.51 39.29
N GLU A 47 -19.93 20.83 39.50
CA GLU A 47 -19.32 21.80 38.57
C GLU A 47 -17.83 21.54 38.34
N THR A 48 -17.11 21.14 39.39
CA THR A 48 -15.68 20.80 39.31
C THR A 48 -15.41 19.34 38.95
N GLN A 49 -16.43 18.59 38.51
CA GLN A 49 -16.35 17.17 38.11
C GLN A 49 -15.78 16.23 39.20
N LYS A 50 -15.89 16.59 40.48
CA LYS A 50 -15.49 15.75 41.62
C LYS A 50 -16.65 14.86 42.07
N PHE A 51 -17.07 13.92 41.23
CA PHE A 51 -18.32 13.17 41.41
C PHE A 51 -18.38 12.32 42.69
N VAL A 52 -17.25 11.76 43.15
CA VAL A 52 -17.19 11.01 44.42
C VAL A 52 -17.44 11.93 45.61
N ALA A 53 -16.87 13.13 45.59
CA ALA A 53 -17.11 14.14 46.60
C ALA A 53 -18.58 14.60 46.56
N ALA A 54 -19.13 14.88 45.38
CA ALA A 54 -20.55 15.23 45.22
C ALA A 54 -21.50 14.14 45.74
N GLN A 55 -21.23 12.87 45.44
CA GLN A 55 -22.03 11.75 45.95
C GLN A 55 -21.99 11.67 47.47
N THR A 56 -20.81 11.85 48.07
CA THR A 56 -20.65 11.88 49.54
C THR A 56 -21.53 12.97 50.17
N LYS A 57 -21.66 14.13 49.51
CA LYS A 57 -22.50 15.25 49.97
C LYS A 57 -23.99 14.95 49.84
N VAL A 58 -24.40 14.33 48.73
CA VAL A 58 -25.77 13.82 48.52
C VAL A 58 -26.17 12.82 49.60
N ASP A 59 -25.28 11.89 49.95
CA ASP A 59 -25.55 10.90 51.01
C ASP A 59 -25.67 11.56 52.39
N GLN A 60 -24.87 12.61 52.65
CA GLN A 60 -24.95 13.39 53.89
C GLN A 60 -26.26 14.20 53.98
N MET A 61 -26.76 14.73 52.86
CA MET A 61 -28.05 15.40 52.78
C MET A 61 -29.22 14.45 53.09
N ASP A 62 -29.19 13.23 52.56
CA ASP A 62 -30.19 12.18 52.79
C ASP A 62 -30.28 11.81 54.29
N ARG A 63 -29.12 11.66 54.94
CA ARG A 63 -29.02 11.45 56.39
C ARG A 63 -29.52 12.66 57.20
N ALA A 64 -29.30 13.88 56.72
CA ALA A 64 -29.77 15.09 57.38
C ALA A 64 -31.32 15.14 57.39
N ILE A 65 -31.98 14.85 56.26
CA ILE A 65 -33.45 14.77 56.18
C ILE A 65 -34.00 13.73 57.17
N THR A 66 -33.39 12.54 57.21
CA THR A 66 -33.77 11.47 58.16
C THR A 66 -33.62 11.91 59.62
N SER A 67 -32.54 12.64 59.93
CA SER A 67 -32.29 13.16 61.27
C SER A 67 -33.26 14.28 61.65
N ILE A 68 -33.65 15.13 60.71
CA ILE A 68 -34.65 16.20 60.94
C ILE A 68 -36.00 15.57 61.25
N LYS A 69 -36.48 14.63 60.43
CA LYS A 69 -37.77 13.94 60.64
C LYS A 69 -37.88 13.24 62.00
N SER A 70 -36.77 12.72 62.52
CA SER A 70 -36.74 12.03 63.83
C SER A 70 -36.61 13.00 65.02
N LYS A 71 -35.93 14.13 64.87
CA LYS A 71 -35.67 15.09 65.96
C LYS A 71 -36.67 16.23 66.05
N ASP A 72 -37.31 16.57 64.94
CA ASP A 72 -38.38 17.56 64.86
C ASP A 72 -39.40 17.14 63.80
N ALA A 73 -40.37 16.31 64.22
CA ALA A 73 -41.43 15.80 63.35
C ALA A 73 -42.36 16.91 62.84
N SER A 74 -42.36 18.11 63.45
CA SER A 74 -43.17 19.25 63.02
C SER A 74 -42.56 20.01 61.85
N TYR A 75 -41.26 19.81 61.60
CA TYR A 75 -40.54 20.49 60.53
C TYR A 75 -40.85 19.86 59.16
N ASN A 76 -41.28 20.69 58.21
CA ASN A 76 -41.60 20.25 56.85
C ASN A 76 -40.34 20.11 55.99
N THR A 77 -39.98 18.86 55.66
CA THR A 77 -38.79 18.53 54.86
C THR A 77 -39.04 18.48 53.35
N ALA A 78 -40.25 18.76 52.86
CA ALA A 78 -40.59 18.61 51.45
C ALA A 78 -39.69 19.42 50.50
N SER A 79 -39.32 20.65 50.89
CA SER A 79 -38.39 21.50 50.12
C SER A 79 -36.99 20.89 50.00
N MET A 80 -36.49 20.29 51.07
CA MET A 80 -35.20 19.59 51.10
C MET A 80 -35.22 18.33 50.25
N GLU A 81 -36.31 17.57 50.29
CA GLU A 81 -36.47 16.38 49.45
C GLU A 81 -36.48 16.73 47.96
N VAL A 82 -37.15 17.84 47.59
CA VAL A 82 -37.12 18.38 46.22
C VAL A 82 -35.71 18.82 45.81
N GLU A 83 -35.01 19.56 46.67
CA GLU A 83 -33.65 20.02 46.38
C GLU A 83 -32.65 18.84 46.28
N LEU A 84 -32.76 17.86 47.18
CA LEU A 84 -31.97 16.63 47.13
C LEU A 84 -32.22 15.86 45.84
N LYS A 85 -33.48 15.71 45.42
CA LYS A 85 -33.84 15.07 44.15
C LYS A 85 -33.21 15.81 42.97
N LYS A 86 -33.30 17.14 42.94
CA LYS A 86 -32.69 17.98 41.91
C LYS A 86 -31.17 17.80 41.83
N ILE A 87 -30.48 17.78 42.96
CA ILE A 87 -29.02 17.60 43.00
C ILE A 87 -28.64 16.16 42.59
N LYS A 88 -29.41 15.14 42.98
CA LYS A 88 -29.23 13.75 42.50
C LYS A 88 -29.33 13.68 40.97
N GLU A 89 -30.36 14.30 40.38
CA GLU A 89 -30.55 14.36 38.93
C GLU A 89 -29.40 15.12 38.22
N GLN A 90 -28.95 16.25 38.78
CA GLN A 90 -27.80 17.00 38.26
C GLN A 90 -26.50 16.18 38.29
N LEU A 91 -26.26 15.44 39.38
CA LEU A 91 -25.08 14.58 39.51
C LEU A 91 -25.08 13.47 38.46
N GLU A 92 -26.21 12.78 38.27
CA GLU A 92 -26.32 11.72 37.26
C GLU A 92 -26.21 12.25 35.83
N ALA A 93 -26.84 13.39 35.52
CA ALA A 93 -26.69 14.05 34.23
C ALA A 93 -25.22 14.43 33.95
N ALA A 94 -24.51 14.96 34.94
CA ALA A 94 -23.10 15.33 34.81
C ALA A 94 -22.18 14.09 34.64
N LYS A 95 -22.43 12.99 35.37
CA LYS A 95 -21.71 11.72 35.20
C LYS A 95 -21.89 11.16 33.79
N ASN A 96 -23.13 11.11 33.30
CA ASN A 96 -23.46 10.61 31.96
C ASN A 96 -22.81 11.47 30.86
N THR A 97 -22.87 12.80 31.02
CA THR A 97 -22.19 13.73 30.11
C THR A 97 -20.69 13.45 30.08
N ARG A 98 -20.03 13.35 31.24
CA ARG A 98 -18.59 13.05 31.30
C ARG A 98 -18.23 11.71 30.67
N GLN A 99 -19.05 10.68 30.90
CA GLN A 99 -18.81 9.36 30.31
C GLN A 99 -18.94 9.39 28.78
N SER A 100 -19.91 10.15 28.25
CA SER A 100 -20.06 10.36 26.81
C SER A 100 -18.87 11.13 26.21
N GLU A 101 -18.36 12.16 26.90
CA GLU A 101 -17.17 12.92 26.49
C GLU A 101 -15.92 12.03 26.45
N LEU A 102 -15.72 11.19 27.47
CA LEU A 102 -14.60 10.25 27.52
C LEU A 102 -14.67 9.23 26.38
N GLY A 103 -15.86 8.68 26.11
CA GLY A 103 -16.09 7.77 24.99
C GLY A 103 -15.84 8.43 23.62
N ALA A 104 -16.30 9.67 23.45
CA ALA A 104 -16.04 10.46 22.23
C ALA A 104 -14.54 10.75 22.05
N GLY A 105 -13.83 11.14 23.11
CA GLY A 105 -12.38 11.38 23.07
C GLY A 105 -11.56 10.13 22.74
N GLN A 106 -11.97 8.97 23.27
CA GLN A 106 -11.35 7.69 22.93
C GLN A 106 -11.59 7.31 21.45
N ASN A 107 -12.80 7.51 20.94
CA ASN A 107 -13.12 7.26 19.54
C ASN A 107 -12.36 8.20 18.59
N ALA A 108 -12.24 9.48 18.93
CA ALA A 108 -11.44 10.43 18.14
C ALA A 108 -9.96 10.02 18.09
N THR A 109 -9.40 9.56 19.21
CA THR A 109 -8.02 9.05 19.27
C THR A 109 -7.85 7.78 18.42
N ARG A 110 -8.76 6.82 18.53
CA ARG A 110 -8.75 5.58 17.73
C ARG A 110 -8.83 5.89 16.23
N ASN A 111 -9.75 6.77 15.84
CA ASN A 111 -9.93 7.16 14.45
C ASN A 111 -8.68 7.83 13.88
N ARG A 112 -8.04 8.72 14.66
CA ARG A 112 -6.78 9.36 14.28
C ARG A 112 -5.67 8.33 14.02
N ILE A 113 -5.51 7.36 14.91
CA ILE A 113 -4.51 6.28 14.74
C ILE A 113 -4.81 5.47 13.48
N LYS A 114 -6.07 5.09 13.27
CA LYS A 114 -6.48 4.29 12.12
C LYS A 114 -6.31 5.04 10.80
N ILE A 115 -6.63 6.33 10.75
CA ILE A 115 -6.39 7.20 9.59
C ILE A 115 -4.90 7.21 9.24
N LYS A 116 -4.01 7.43 10.22
CA LYS A 116 -2.55 7.40 9.99
C LYS A 116 -2.09 6.04 9.46
N GLN A 117 -2.58 4.96 10.05
CA GLN A 117 -2.26 3.62 9.59
C GLN A 117 -2.66 3.44 8.12
N LEU A 118 -3.89 3.81 7.77
CA LEU A 118 -4.38 3.68 6.40
C LEU A 118 -3.64 4.60 5.43
N LEU A 119 -3.30 5.84 5.80
CA LEU A 119 -2.47 6.72 4.97
C LEU A 119 -1.10 6.09 4.66
N ASN A 120 -0.45 5.51 5.67
CA ASN A 120 0.81 4.79 5.47
C ASN A 120 0.63 3.58 4.55
N GLU A 121 -0.37 2.74 4.82
CA GLU A 121 -0.60 1.53 4.03
C GLU A 121 -1.01 1.82 2.58
N LEU A 122 -1.68 2.94 2.32
CA LEU A 122 -2.14 3.32 0.99
C LEU A 122 -1.10 4.12 0.20
N PHE A 123 -0.26 4.93 0.87
CA PHE A 123 0.53 5.97 0.21
C PHE A 123 2.02 6.03 0.63
N ASP A 124 2.51 5.22 1.57
CA ASP A 124 3.94 5.19 1.94
C ASP A 124 4.76 4.23 1.06
N PHE A 125 4.56 4.31 -0.25
CA PHE A 125 5.41 3.66 -1.24
C PHE A 125 5.49 4.50 -2.51
N ALA A 126 6.60 4.36 -3.24
CA ALA A 126 6.84 5.17 -4.43
C ALA A 126 6.05 4.66 -5.64
N VAL A 127 5.96 3.34 -5.80
CA VAL A 127 5.32 2.67 -6.95
C VAL A 127 4.72 1.35 -6.44
N PHE A 128 3.54 0.99 -6.92
CA PHE A 128 2.93 -0.29 -6.62
C PHE A 128 3.76 -1.43 -7.23
N SER A 129 4.16 -2.39 -6.40
CA SER A 129 4.96 -3.53 -6.84
C SER A 129 4.35 -4.85 -6.37
N VAL A 130 4.44 -5.88 -7.22
CA VAL A 130 4.01 -7.23 -6.91
C VAL A 130 5.16 -8.20 -7.14
N ARG A 131 5.42 -9.06 -6.16
CA ARG A 131 6.53 -10.01 -6.22
C ARG A 131 6.21 -11.29 -6.98
N PHE A 132 4.95 -11.74 -6.87
CA PHE A 132 4.48 -13.00 -7.41
C PHE A 132 3.13 -12.80 -8.08
N ALA A 133 2.95 -13.36 -9.27
CA ALA A 133 1.72 -13.23 -10.06
C ALA A 133 0.52 -13.88 -9.34
N GLU A 134 0.76 -15.00 -8.65
CA GLU A 134 -0.25 -15.81 -7.98
C GLU A 134 -0.96 -15.06 -6.85
N THR A 135 -0.27 -14.14 -6.19
CA THR A 135 -0.81 -13.32 -5.09
C THR A 135 -1.19 -11.92 -5.52
N ALA A 136 -0.85 -11.51 -6.75
CA ALA A 136 -0.93 -10.12 -7.19
C ALA A 136 -2.37 -9.57 -7.16
N GLN A 137 -3.33 -10.34 -7.65
CA GLN A 137 -4.74 -9.94 -7.62
C GLN A 137 -5.25 -9.75 -6.18
N ALA A 138 -4.95 -10.69 -5.28
CA ALA A 138 -5.34 -10.59 -3.87
C ALA A 138 -4.71 -9.36 -3.17
N THR A 139 -3.46 -9.03 -3.51
CA THR A 139 -2.80 -7.80 -3.02
C THR A 139 -3.54 -6.55 -3.50
N ILE A 140 -3.93 -6.48 -4.77
CA ILE A 140 -4.69 -5.36 -5.34
C ILE A 140 -6.08 -5.25 -4.69
N ASP A 141 -6.77 -6.37 -4.49
CA ASP A 141 -8.10 -6.39 -3.86
C ASP A 141 -8.01 -5.96 -2.39
N THR A 142 -6.98 -6.39 -1.66
CA THR A 142 -6.69 -5.94 -0.30
C THR A 142 -6.44 -4.43 -0.27
N TYR A 143 -5.69 -3.90 -1.25
CA TYR A 143 -5.45 -2.45 -1.37
C TYR A 143 -6.75 -1.67 -1.61
N LYS A 144 -7.60 -2.15 -2.52
CA LYS A 144 -8.93 -1.56 -2.80
C LYS A 144 -9.84 -1.60 -1.56
N ALA A 145 -9.82 -2.70 -0.80
CA ALA A 145 -10.58 -2.83 0.44
C ALA A 145 -10.14 -1.80 1.49
N LYS A 146 -8.82 -1.59 1.67
CA LYS A 146 -8.28 -0.54 2.55
C LYS A 146 -8.62 0.87 2.08
N THR A 147 -8.65 1.09 0.77
CA THR A 147 -9.12 2.36 0.19
C THR A 147 -10.57 2.60 0.58
N GLN A 148 -11.44 1.60 0.44
CA GLN A 148 -12.85 1.72 0.86
C GLN A 148 -12.98 1.96 2.37
N GLU A 149 -12.22 1.23 3.19
CA GLU A 149 -12.18 1.44 4.65
C GLU A 149 -11.81 2.88 4.99
N PHE A 150 -10.85 3.48 4.27
CA PHE A 150 -10.50 4.89 4.46
C PHE A 150 -11.64 5.84 4.06
N LEU A 151 -12.27 5.60 2.92
CA LEU A 151 -13.37 6.43 2.42
C LEU A 151 -14.60 6.38 3.34
N ASP A 152 -14.85 5.24 3.98
CA ASP A 152 -15.91 5.08 4.98
C ASP A 152 -15.65 5.93 6.24
N MET A 153 -14.38 6.32 6.50
CA MET A 153 -13.98 7.22 7.59
C MET A 153 -14.03 8.71 7.23
N LYS A 154 -14.75 9.12 6.17
CA LYS A 154 -14.78 10.51 5.66
C LYS A 154 -14.96 11.60 6.71
N ASP A 155 -15.84 11.42 7.69
CA ASP A 155 -16.13 12.45 8.70
C ASP A 155 -14.97 12.58 9.70
N ALA A 156 -14.39 11.45 10.09
CA ALA A 156 -13.19 11.43 10.93
C ALA A 156 -11.98 12.00 10.19
N PHE A 157 -11.87 11.76 8.88
CA PHE A 157 -10.82 12.34 8.04
C PHE A 157 -11.00 13.85 7.84
N ALA A 158 -12.24 14.33 7.71
CA ALA A 158 -12.53 15.77 7.69
C ALA A 158 -12.06 16.44 9.01
N ALA A 159 -12.35 15.83 10.16
CA ALA A 159 -11.84 16.30 11.45
C ALA A 159 -10.31 16.24 11.54
N TYR A 160 -9.70 15.15 11.05
CA TYR A 160 -8.24 14.97 11.00
C TYR A 160 -7.55 16.10 10.24
N LYS A 161 -8.12 16.57 9.12
CA LYS A 161 -7.58 17.69 8.32
C LYS A 161 -7.59 19.05 9.02
N THR A 162 -8.37 19.21 10.08
CA THR A 162 -8.48 20.49 10.81
C THR A 162 -7.48 20.64 11.96
N ASP A 163 -6.85 19.54 12.41
CA ASP A 163 -5.81 19.55 13.42
C ASP A 163 -4.47 19.98 12.78
N GLU A 164 -3.86 21.07 13.26
CA GLU A 164 -2.64 21.65 12.67
C GLU A 164 -1.47 20.66 12.58
N LYS A 165 -1.30 19.79 13.59
CA LYS A 165 -0.23 18.79 13.57
C LYS A 165 -0.48 17.74 12.49
N GLU A 166 -1.72 17.31 12.37
CA GLU A 166 -2.14 16.28 11.42
C GLU A 166 -2.15 16.81 9.98
N LYS A 167 -2.49 18.08 9.80
CA LYS A 167 -2.41 18.78 8.51
C LYS A 167 -0.98 18.83 7.96
N GLU A 168 0.00 19.13 8.80
CA GLU A 168 1.42 19.09 8.41
C GLU A 168 1.88 17.67 8.05
N GLU A 169 1.39 16.65 8.76
CA GLU A 169 1.66 15.25 8.42
C GLU A 169 1.05 14.86 7.07
N LEU A 170 -0.21 15.25 6.83
CA LEU A 170 -0.89 15.02 5.56
C LEU A 170 -0.17 15.69 4.39
N LYS A 171 0.28 16.94 4.57
CA LYS A 171 1.07 17.65 3.58
C LYS A 171 2.35 16.89 3.22
N ARG A 172 3.04 16.28 4.20
CA ARG A 172 4.22 15.44 3.93
C ARG A 172 3.89 14.20 3.09
N PHE A 173 2.74 13.57 3.31
CA PHE A 173 2.29 12.46 2.45
C PHE A 173 2.07 12.92 1.03
N ILE A 174 1.32 14.01 0.84
CA ILE A 174 1.04 14.59 -0.48
C ILE A 174 2.35 14.96 -1.19
N ASP A 175 3.26 15.65 -0.50
CA ASP A 175 4.56 16.07 -1.04
C ASP A 175 5.42 14.85 -1.48
N LYS A 176 5.42 13.76 -0.69
CA LYS A 176 6.07 12.49 -1.07
C LYS A 176 5.45 11.88 -2.33
N MET A 177 4.12 11.84 -2.41
CA MET A 177 3.42 11.30 -3.58
C MET A 177 3.71 12.11 -4.84
N LYS A 178 3.66 13.45 -4.75
CA LYS A 178 4.02 14.35 -5.85
C LYS A 178 5.46 14.14 -6.30
N LEU A 179 6.37 13.96 -5.35
CA LEU A 179 7.78 13.68 -5.65
C LEU A 179 7.94 12.33 -6.36
N SER A 180 7.22 11.30 -5.91
CA SER A 180 7.24 9.99 -6.57
C SER A 180 6.68 10.05 -7.99
N HIS A 181 5.53 10.71 -8.17
CA HIS A 181 4.95 10.95 -9.49
C HIS A 181 5.97 11.61 -10.43
N THR A 182 6.60 12.69 -9.98
CA THR A 182 7.55 13.47 -10.79
C THR A 182 8.80 12.67 -11.17
N ARG A 183 9.28 11.78 -10.30
CA ARG A 183 10.56 11.07 -10.50
C ARG A 183 10.41 9.71 -11.17
N ASN A 184 9.33 8.98 -10.85
CA ASN A 184 9.25 7.55 -11.09
C ASN A 184 8.12 7.16 -12.03
N PHE A 185 7.05 7.94 -12.13
CA PHE A 185 5.80 7.50 -12.77
C PHE A 185 5.95 7.26 -14.28
N ASP A 186 6.53 8.21 -15.01
CA ASP A 186 6.71 8.05 -16.47
C ASP A 186 7.71 6.91 -16.77
N THR A 187 8.80 6.79 -16.00
CA THR A 187 9.76 5.67 -16.11
C THR A 187 9.10 4.32 -15.80
N PHE A 188 8.23 4.26 -14.79
CA PHE A 188 7.45 3.08 -14.46
C PHE A 188 6.54 2.68 -15.62
N LEU A 189 5.78 3.64 -16.16
CA LEU A 189 4.88 3.42 -17.28
C LEU A 189 5.64 2.90 -18.49
N GLU A 190 6.75 3.55 -18.85
CA GLU A 190 7.58 3.13 -19.99
C GLU A 190 8.07 1.68 -19.80
N ARG A 191 8.64 1.36 -18.63
CA ARG A 191 9.13 0.01 -18.32
C ARG A 191 8.03 -1.03 -18.48
N VAL A 192 6.87 -0.83 -17.85
CA VAL A 192 5.76 -1.77 -17.89
C VAL A 192 5.22 -1.91 -19.32
N GLN A 193 5.05 -0.80 -20.03
CA GLN A 193 4.57 -0.82 -21.41
C GLN A 193 5.53 -1.54 -22.37
N ASN A 194 6.84 -1.38 -22.18
CA ASN A 194 7.87 -2.09 -22.94
C ASN A 194 7.79 -3.60 -22.69
N ILE A 195 7.69 -4.03 -21.43
CA ILE A 195 7.51 -5.45 -21.10
C ILE A 195 6.23 -6.01 -21.75
N LEU A 196 5.10 -5.33 -21.58
CA LEU A 196 3.81 -5.79 -22.11
C LEU A 196 3.75 -5.78 -23.64
N SER A 197 4.47 -4.89 -24.32
CA SER A 197 4.47 -4.82 -25.77
C SER A 197 5.42 -5.81 -26.44
N GLN A 198 6.55 -6.14 -25.80
CA GLN A 198 7.61 -6.97 -26.39
C GLN A 198 7.64 -8.41 -25.87
N SER A 199 6.83 -8.75 -24.87
CA SER A 199 6.83 -10.10 -24.29
C SER A 199 6.52 -11.17 -25.34
N THR A 200 7.32 -12.23 -25.32
CA THR A 200 7.12 -13.49 -26.06
C THR A 200 6.97 -14.69 -25.10
N GLY A 201 6.77 -14.41 -23.81
CA GLY A 201 6.81 -15.39 -22.74
C GLY A 201 5.53 -16.23 -22.62
N GLU A 202 5.63 -17.32 -21.88
CA GLU A 202 4.48 -18.14 -21.48
C GLU A 202 3.72 -17.49 -20.32
N LYS A 203 2.59 -18.10 -19.95
CA LYS A 203 1.84 -17.69 -18.75
C LYS A 203 2.71 -17.82 -17.51
N GLY A 204 2.62 -16.87 -16.58
CA GLY A 204 3.53 -16.74 -15.43
C GLY A 204 4.84 -16.01 -15.73
N GLY A 205 5.05 -15.53 -16.97
CA GLY A 205 6.23 -14.73 -17.32
C GLY A 205 6.20 -13.31 -16.75
N ASN A 206 7.31 -12.58 -16.89
CA ASN A 206 7.45 -11.19 -16.38
C ASN A 206 6.34 -10.22 -16.85
N TRP A 207 5.69 -10.49 -17.97
CA TRP A 207 4.58 -9.69 -18.47
C TRP A 207 3.33 -9.78 -17.60
N GLU A 208 3.10 -10.90 -16.92
CA GLU A 208 1.96 -11.07 -16.03
C GLU A 208 2.13 -10.23 -14.76
N ILE A 209 3.35 -10.23 -14.21
CA ILE A 209 3.75 -9.30 -13.13
C ILE A 209 3.54 -7.85 -13.58
N ALA A 210 4.07 -7.47 -14.75
CA ALA A 210 3.93 -6.11 -15.27
C ALA A 210 2.46 -5.69 -15.47
N TYR A 211 1.59 -6.63 -15.87
CA TYR A 211 0.14 -6.38 -15.95
C TYR A 211 -0.45 -6.03 -14.58
N TYR A 212 -0.15 -6.83 -13.56
CA TYR A 212 -0.67 -6.57 -12.21
C TYR A 212 -0.04 -5.33 -11.56
N GLU A 213 1.22 -5.02 -11.84
CA GLU A 213 1.82 -3.73 -11.44
C GLU A 213 1.04 -2.55 -12.04
N LEU A 214 0.66 -2.64 -13.33
CA LEU A 214 -0.16 -1.62 -13.99
C LEU A 214 -1.55 -1.46 -13.33
N GLN A 215 -2.21 -2.58 -13.00
CA GLN A 215 -3.51 -2.58 -12.32
C GLN A 215 -3.44 -2.04 -10.89
N GLY A 216 -2.41 -2.42 -10.15
CA GLY A 216 -2.18 -1.93 -8.79
C GLY A 216 -1.85 -0.45 -8.74
N GLU A 217 -1.03 0.03 -9.69
CA GLU A 217 -0.73 1.46 -9.82
C GLU A 217 -2.00 2.26 -10.20
N GLN A 218 -2.88 1.69 -11.05
CA GLN A 218 -4.18 2.32 -11.32
C GLN A 218 -5.03 2.42 -10.05
N ALA A 219 -5.08 1.36 -9.24
CA ALA A 219 -5.80 1.38 -7.96
C ALA A 219 -5.20 2.41 -6.98
N HIS A 220 -3.88 2.57 -6.96
CA HIS A 220 -3.20 3.58 -6.15
C HIS A 220 -3.61 5.01 -6.55
N TRP A 221 -3.57 5.35 -7.84
CA TRP A 221 -3.96 6.69 -8.28
C TRP A 221 -5.48 6.94 -8.21
N ASP A 222 -6.32 5.90 -8.36
CA ASP A 222 -7.76 5.99 -8.09
C ASP A 222 -8.02 6.34 -6.61
N ALA A 223 -7.31 5.70 -5.67
CA ALA A 223 -7.38 6.02 -4.26
C ALA A 223 -6.91 7.46 -3.99
N ALA A 224 -5.80 7.87 -4.60
CA ALA A 224 -5.23 9.22 -4.45
C ALA A 224 -6.24 10.31 -4.84
N VAL A 225 -6.90 10.18 -5.99
CA VAL A 225 -7.91 11.16 -6.47
C VAL A 225 -9.14 11.20 -5.56
N LYS A 226 -9.55 10.07 -4.98
CA LYS A 226 -10.70 10.01 -4.07
C LYS A 226 -10.39 10.60 -2.70
N VAL A 227 -9.17 10.41 -2.20
CA VAL A 227 -8.73 10.91 -0.89
C VAL A 227 -8.31 12.39 -0.94
N PHE A 228 -7.68 12.80 -2.05
CA PHE A 228 -7.12 14.14 -2.27
C PHE A 228 -7.66 14.76 -3.57
N PRO A 229 -8.98 14.99 -3.70
CA PRO A 229 -9.58 15.52 -4.92
C PRO A 229 -9.09 16.93 -5.29
N GLU A 230 -8.50 17.66 -4.35
CA GLU A 230 -7.90 18.98 -4.54
C GLU A 230 -6.54 18.96 -5.27
N GLU A 231 -5.95 17.77 -5.50
CA GLU A 231 -4.61 17.62 -6.07
C GLU A 231 -4.67 17.29 -7.58
N PRO A 232 -4.53 18.27 -8.48
CA PRO A 232 -4.70 18.06 -9.92
C PRO A 232 -3.63 17.15 -10.54
N GLU A 233 -2.44 17.05 -9.93
CA GLU A 233 -1.41 16.11 -10.37
C GLU A 233 -1.86 14.65 -10.24
N PHE A 234 -2.68 14.33 -9.24
CA PHE A 234 -3.15 12.95 -9.00
C PHE A 234 -4.19 12.55 -10.04
N ASP A 235 -5.08 13.46 -10.44
CA ASP A 235 -6.02 13.24 -11.54
C ASP A 235 -5.29 12.99 -12.87
N LYS A 236 -4.26 13.79 -13.16
CA LYS A 236 -3.41 13.58 -14.35
C LYS A 236 -2.73 12.21 -14.33
N ALA A 237 -2.19 11.79 -13.19
CA ALA A 237 -1.58 10.48 -13.02
C ALA A 237 -2.61 9.36 -13.25
N TYR A 238 -3.79 9.48 -12.63
CA TYR A 238 -4.89 8.53 -12.77
C TYR A 238 -5.39 8.40 -14.21
N GLN A 239 -5.52 9.51 -14.93
CA GLN A 239 -5.91 9.50 -16.35
C GLN A 239 -4.85 8.81 -17.22
N LYS A 240 -3.56 9.11 -17.00
CA LYS A 240 -2.45 8.47 -17.73
C LYS A 240 -2.41 6.96 -17.51
N ILE A 241 -2.46 6.50 -16.25
CA ILE A 241 -2.43 5.06 -15.94
C ILE A 241 -3.69 4.35 -16.44
N THR A 242 -4.86 5.00 -16.36
CA THR A 242 -6.12 4.44 -16.88
C THR A 242 -6.09 4.29 -18.39
N ALA A 243 -5.54 5.27 -19.13
CA ALA A 243 -5.32 5.14 -20.57
C ALA A 243 -4.40 3.96 -20.90
N ALA A 244 -3.34 3.75 -20.10
CA ALA A 244 -2.46 2.59 -20.24
C ALA A 244 -3.19 1.26 -19.97
N VAL A 245 -3.95 1.15 -18.87
CA VAL A 245 -4.76 -0.05 -18.57
C VAL A 245 -5.73 -0.36 -19.71
N ASN A 246 -6.46 0.64 -20.18
CA ASN A 246 -7.43 0.47 -21.28
C ASN A 246 -6.77 0.03 -22.59
N LYS A 247 -5.54 0.51 -22.87
CA LYS A 247 -4.78 0.12 -24.06
C LYS A 247 -4.46 -1.38 -24.08
N TYR A 248 -4.14 -1.99 -22.94
CA TYR A 248 -3.78 -3.42 -22.87
C TYR A 248 -4.99 -4.32 -22.58
N GLY A 249 -6.05 -3.79 -21.98
CA GLY A 249 -7.26 -4.53 -21.67
C GLY A 249 -7.06 -5.55 -20.55
N ASN A 250 -7.65 -6.73 -20.70
CA ASN A 250 -7.53 -7.81 -19.71
C ASN A 250 -6.27 -8.66 -19.94
N ILE A 251 -5.97 -9.52 -18.95
CA ILE A 251 -4.81 -10.41 -18.98
C ILE A 251 -4.83 -11.37 -20.19
N ASP A 252 -6.00 -11.80 -20.64
CA ASP A 252 -6.15 -12.72 -21.78
C ASP A 252 -5.76 -12.05 -23.11
N ASN A 253 -6.11 -10.77 -23.29
CA ASN A 253 -5.71 -9.98 -24.45
C ASN A 253 -4.17 -9.85 -24.53
N ILE A 254 -3.53 -9.64 -23.37
CA ILE A 254 -2.08 -9.55 -23.30
C ILE A 254 -1.46 -10.90 -23.64
N TYR A 255 -1.97 -12.00 -23.08
CA TYR A 255 -1.50 -13.34 -23.40
C TYR A 255 -1.66 -13.68 -24.90
N ALA A 256 -2.79 -13.34 -25.51
CA ALA A 256 -2.99 -13.52 -26.95
C ALA A 256 -1.93 -12.74 -27.75
N LYS A 257 -1.63 -11.50 -27.35
CA LYS A 257 -0.57 -10.69 -27.95
C LYS A 257 0.82 -11.31 -27.76
N THR A 258 1.13 -11.89 -26.61
CA THR A 258 2.44 -12.54 -26.40
C THR A 258 2.63 -13.75 -27.31
N GLN A 259 1.55 -14.49 -27.62
CA GLN A 259 1.63 -15.59 -28.58
C GLN A 259 1.89 -15.09 -30.01
N VAL A 260 1.25 -14.00 -30.42
CA VAL A 260 1.52 -13.36 -31.72
C VAL A 260 2.98 -12.91 -31.80
N ASN A 261 3.46 -12.18 -30.79
CA ASN A 261 4.85 -11.74 -30.70
C ASN A 261 5.83 -12.93 -30.73
N LYS A 262 5.51 -14.05 -30.07
CA LYS A 262 6.33 -15.27 -30.07
C LYS A 262 6.43 -15.85 -31.47
N VAL A 263 5.32 -15.96 -32.20
CA VAL A 263 5.31 -16.43 -33.59
C VAL A 263 6.12 -15.50 -34.49
N GLU A 264 5.97 -14.18 -34.34
CA GLU A 264 6.77 -13.21 -35.10
C GLU A 264 8.25 -13.28 -34.77
N LYS A 265 8.63 -13.44 -33.50
CA LYS A 265 10.02 -13.65 -33.08
C LYS A 265 10.58 -14.89 -33.76
N ILE A 266 9.89 -16.04 -33.71
CA ILE A 266 10.31 -17.29 -34.36
C ILE A 266 10.53 -17.10 -35.87
N LYS A 267 9.61 -16.39 -36.54
CA LYS A 267 9.73 -16.06 -37.98
C LYS A 267 10.95 -15.20 -38.29
N ASN A 268 11.26 -14.26 -37.40
CA ASN A 268 12.31 -13.26 -37.60
C ASN A 268 13.69 -13.69 -37.08
N THR A 269 13.78 -14.69 -36.21
CA THR A 269 15.05 -15.28 -35.76
C THR A 269 15.75 -15.95 -36.93
N LYS A 270 16.97 -15.51 -37.22
CA LYS A 270 17.81 -16.02 -38.32
C LYS A 270 19.21 -16.32 -37.81
N LEU A 271 19.85 -17.32 -38.43
CA LEU A 271 21.27 -17.51 -38.26
C LEU A 271 21.97 -16.26 -38.83
N PRO A 272 22.84 -15.57 -38.07
CA PRO A 272 23.53 -14.39 -38.58
C PRO A 272 24.41 -14.75 -39.79
N PRO A 273 24.71 -13.79 -40.67
CA PRO A 273 25.65 -14.02 -41.76
C PRO A 273 27.03 -14.37 -41.20
N ALA A 274 27.72 -15.29 -41.88
CA ALA A 274 29.11 -15.61 -41.55
C ALA A 274 30.00 -14.40 -41.87
N THR A 275 30.79 -13.95 -40.90
CA THR A 275 31.83 -12.93 -41.11
C THR A 275 32.97 -13.51 -41.95
N VAL A 276 33.32 -14.78 -41.70
CA VAL A 276 34.31 -15.54 -42.46
C VAL A 276 33.79 -16.95 -42.68
N LYS A 277 34.05 -17.50 -43.87
CA LYS A 277 33.72 -18.88 -44.22
C LYS A 277 34.96 -19.75 -44.02
N ASP A 278 34.92 -20.63 -43.03
CA ASP A 278 35.98 -21.62 -42.77
C ASP A 278 35.33 -22.95 -42.39
N ALA A 279 35.19 -23.83 -43.39
CA ALA A 279 34.49 -25.10 -43.24
C ALA A 279 35.12 -26.02 -42.18
N SER A 280 36.43 -25.89 -41.92
CA SER A 280 37.12 -26.71 -40.91
C SER A 280 36.72 -26.27 -39.51
N LEU A 281 36.72 -24.97 -39.25
CA LEU A 281 36.31 -24.40 -37.96
C LEU A 281 34.80 -24.55 -37.72
N GLU A 282 33.97 -24.39 -38.75
CA GLU A 282 32.52 -24.65 -38.67
C GLU A 282 32.23 -26.13 -38.35
N LYS A 283 32.99 -27.07 -38.93
CA LYS A 283 32.88 -28.50 -38.61
C LYS A 283 33.28 -28.81 -37.17
N ILE A 284 34.30 -28.12 -36.63
CA ILE A 284 34.69 -28.24 -35.21
C ILE A 284 33.54 -27.82 -34.30
N LEU A 285 32.87 -26.70 -34.61
CA LEU A 285 31.70 -26.23 -33.87
C LEU A 285 30.56 -27.27 -33.88
N ILE A 286 30.19 -27.78 -35.07
CA ILE A 286 29.13 -28.79 -35.24
C ILE A 286 29.44 -30.07 -34.46
N ASN A 287 30.66 -30.59 -34.59
CA ASN A 287 31.07 -31.81 -33.89
C ASN A 287 31.13 -31.61 -32.37
N GLY A 288 31.63 -30.45 -31.93
CA GLY A 288 31.66 -30.08 -30.52
C GLY A 288 30.26 -30.05 -29.92
N PHE A 289 29.28 -29.48 -30.65
CA PHE A 289 27.88 -29.44 -30.21
C PHE A 289 27.32 -30.85 -30.10
N ASN A 290 27.39 -31.64 -31.19
CA ASN A 290 26.78 -32.96 -31.23
C ASN A 290 27.37 -33.94 -30.20
N SER A 291 28.69 -33.89 -29.97
CA SER A 291 29.37 -34.78 -29.03
C SER A 291 29.12 -34.43 -27.56
N LYS A 292 29.20 -33.14 -27.19
CA LYS A 292 29.14 -32.71 -25.79
C LYS A 292 27.76 -32.23 -25.34
N TYR A 293 26.94 -31.71 -26.25
CA TYR A 293 25.73 -30.95 -25.91
C TYR A 293 24.47 -31.42 -26.64
N GLY A 294 24.59 -32.29 -27.65
CA GLY A 294 23.43 -32.81 -28.40
C GLY A 294 22.43 -33.53 -27.49
N SER A 295 22.90 -34.25 -26.47
CA SER A 295 22.03 -34.88 -25.45
C SER A 295 21.37 -33.86 -24.53
N VAL A 296 22.12 -32.83 -24.10
CA VAL A 296 21.64 -31.77 -23.19
C VAL A 296 20.53 -30.95 -23.85
N TYR A 297 20.72 -30.56 -25.12
CA TYR A 297 19.74 -29.78 -25.88
C TYR A 297 18.76 -30.64 -26.67
N LYS A 298 18.84 -31.98 -26.54
CA LYS A 298 18.03 -32.95 -27.30
C LYS A 298 17.95 -32.59 -28.78
N GLY A 299 19.11 -32.41 -29.41
CA GLY A 299 19.15 -31.93 -30.79
C GLY A 299 20.47 -32.19 -31.51
N THR A 300 20.45 -31.94 -32.81
CA THR A 300 21.58 -32.13 -33.72
C THR A 300 21.88 -30.82 -34.43
N ALA A 301 23.14 -30.37 -34.39
CA ALA A 301 23.59 -29.17 -35.10
C ALA A 301 23.35 -29.31 -36.61
N LEU A 302 22.74 -28.29 -37.20
CA LEU A 302 22.47 -28.20 -38.64
C LEU A 302 23.51 -27.37 -39.36
N LYS A 303 23.86 -26.21 -38.79
CA LYS A 303 24.81 -25.27 -39.39
C LYS A 303 25.52 -24.46 -38.32
N ALA A 304 26.81 -24.20 -38.54
CA ALA A 304 27.60 -23.26 -37.78
C ALA A 304 28.07 -22.12 -38.69
N VAL A 305 28.23 -20.93 -38.13
CA VAL A 305 28.85 -19.78 -38.79
C VAL A 305 29.83 -19.10 -37.85
N LEU A 306 30.94 -18.61 -38.38
CA LEU A 306 31.87 -17.77 -37.62
C LEU A 306 31.39 -16.33 -37.67
N THR A 307 31.21 -15.72 -36.50
CA THR A 307 30.73 -14.34 -36.36
C THR A 307 31.87 -13.34 -36.15
N GLN A 308 33.12 -13.81 -36.23
CA GLN A 308 34.32 -13.02 -36.00
C GLN A 308 35.36 -13.23 -37.10
N ASP A 309 35.94 -12.13 -37.56
CA ASP A 309 36.86 -12.08 -38.70
C ASP A 309 38.21 -12.77 -38.43
N GLY A 310 38.70 -12.71 -37.19
CA GLY A 310 39.97 -13.31 -36.79
C GLY A 310 39.94 -13.95 -35.41
N TRP A 311 41.12 -14.33 -34.92
CA TRP A 311 41.31 -14.82 -33.56
C TRP A 311 41.49 -13.66 -32.58
N THR A 312 40.80 -13.70 -31.44
CA THR A 312 41.14 -12.87 -30.28
C THR A 312 42.24 -13.55 -29.51
N ILE A 313 43.37 -12.88 -29.28
CA ILE A 313 44.42 -13.39 -28.41
C ILE A 313 44.04 -13.12 -26.96
N GLU A 314 44.05 -14.17 -26.14
CA GLU A 314 43.89 -14.07 -24.70
C GLU A 314 45.27 -13.99 -24.03
N ARG A 315 45.37 -13.09 -23.05
CA ARG A 315 46.58 -12.89 -22.26
C ARG A 315 46.23 -12.94 -20.79
N ASN A 316 47.17 -13.43 -19.98
CA ASN A 316 47.06 -13.32 -18.54
C ASN A 316 47.02 -11.83 -18.14
N SER A 317 46.06 -11.43 -17.31
CA SER A 317 45.83 -10.03 -16.94
C SER A 317 46.95 -9.40 -16.10
N LEU A 318 47.77 -10.22 -15.45
CA LEU A 318 48.88 -9.78 -14.60
C LEU A 318 50.22 -9.77 -15.35
N THR A 319 50.50 -10.84 -16.10
CA THR A 319 51.83 -11.04 -16.72
C THR A 319 51.88 -10.65 -18.20
N GLY A 320 50.73 -10.48 -18.86
CA GLY A 320 50.66 -10.18 -20.30
C GLY A 320 51.04 -11.35 -21.22
N ILE A 321 51.43 -12.50 -20.66
CA ILE A 321 51.78 -13.71 -21.41
C ILE A 321 50.55 -14.23 -22.16
N VAL A 322 50.74 -14.64 -23.42
CA VAL A 322 49.68 -15.27 -24.24
C VAL A 322 49.26 -16.60 -23.61
N THR A 323 47.99 -16.73 -23.27
CA THR A 323 47.43 -17.96 -22.68
C THR A 323 46.66 -18.79 -23.70
N GLY A 324 46.15 -18.14 -24.74
CA GLY A 324 45.41 -18.82 -25.79
C GLY A 324 44.84 -17.85 -26.80
N ARG A 325 43.93 -18.36 -27.62
CA ARG A 325 43.13 -17.57 -28.54
C ARG A 325 41.74 -18.14 -28.67
N ASN A 326 40.76 -17.27 -28.91
CA ASN A 326 39.39 -17.69 -29.16
C ASN A 326 38.84 -17.10 -30.45
N ARG A 327 37.80 -17.74 -30.97
CA ARG A 327 37.01 -17.24 -32.10
C ARG A 327 35.54 -17.55 -31.87
N THR A 328 34.69 -16.56 -32.08
CA THR A 328 33.24 -16.70 -31.87
C THR A 328 32.51 -17.24 -33.08
N GLY A 329 31.47 -18.03 -32.80
CA GLY A 329 30.51 -18.51 -33.79
C GLY A 329 29.11 -18.68 -33.22
N LYS A 330 28.19 -18.99 -34.12
CA LYS A 330 26.79 -19.30 -33.85
C LYS A 330 26.42 -20.63 -34.47
N ILE A 331 25.55 -21.38 -33.82
CA ILE A 331 25.04 -22.67 -34.30
C ILE A 331 23.51 -22.64 -34.30
N ALA A 332 22.94 -23.12 -35.40
CA ALA A 332 21.55 -23.55 -35.44
C ALA A 332 21.48 -25.08 -35.36
N TYR A 333 20.52 -25.60 -34.59
CA TYR A 333 20.32 -27.03 -34.40
C TYR A 333 18.84 -27.42 -34.55
N LYS A 334 18.58 -28.70 -34.83
CA LYS A 334 17.25 -29.29 -34.88
C LYS A 334 17.00 -30.11 -33.62
N GLY A 335 15.94 -29.79 -32.89
CA GLY A 335 15.51 -30.57 -31.73
C GLY A 335 14.88 -31.91 -32.14
N THR A 336 14.78 -32.84 -31.19
CA THR A 336 14.06 -34.11 -31.37
C THR A 336 12.55 -33.91 -31.58
N ASP A 337 12.04 -32.74 -31.24
CA ASP A 337 10.67 -32.28 -31.52
C ASP A 337 10.46 -31.84 -32.98
N GLY A 338 11.51 -31.87 -33.79
CA GLY A 338 11.48 -31.48 -35.21
C GLY A 338 11.62 -29.98 -35.45
N LYS A 339 11.67 -29.15 -34.40
CA LYS A 339 11.82 -27.70 -34.50
C LYS A 339 13.29 -27.29 -34.63
N CYS A 340 13.53 -26.08 -35.11
CA CYS A 340 14.88 -25.52 -35.23
C CYS A 340 15.11 -24.42 -34.21
N TYR A 341 16.35 -24.32 -33.76
CA TYR A 341 16.75 -23.46 -32.66
C TYR A 341 18.10 -22.80 -32.96
N LEU A 342 18.22 -21.51 -32.66
CA LEU A 342 19.47 -20.77 -32.66
C LEU A 342 20.02 -20.73 -31.24
N LEU A 343 21.27 -21.14 -31.01
CA LEU A 343 21.88 -20.95 -29.69
C LEU A 343 21.96 -19.45 -29.34
N SER A 344 21.29 -19.09 -28.24
CA SER A 344 21.07 -17.70 -27.80
C SER A 344 22.40 -16.98 -27.54
N ASN A 345 23.36 -17.67 -26.94
CA ASN A 345 24.68 -17.12 -26.64
C ASN A 345 25.75 -17.43 -27.70
N ASN A 346 26.89 -16.76 -27.60
CA ASN A 346 28.03 -17.03 -28.47
C ASN A 346 28.70 -18.34 -28.07
N ILE A 347 29.24 -19.02 -29.08
CA ILE A 347 30.01 -20.24 -28.92
C ILE A 347 31.44 -19.91 -29.28
N PHE A 348 32.39 -20.41 -28.50
CA PHE A 348 33.80 -20.08 -28.69
C PHE A 348 34.54 -21.34 -29.13
N ILE A 349 35.32 -21.22 -30.20
CA ILE A 349 36.44 -22.13 -30.44
C ILE A 349 37.61 -21.55 -29.65
N TYR A 350 38.13 -22.28 -28.69
CA TYR A 350 39.29 -21.90 -27.89
C TYR A 350 40.49 -22.79 -28.26
N GLN A 351 41.68 -22.19 -28.33
CA GLN A 351 42.94 -22.90 -28.49
C GLN A 351 43.95 -22.37 -27.47
N ALA A 352 44.46 -23.27 -26.63
CA ALA A 352 45.48 -22.94 -25.65
C ALA A 352 46.81 -22.65 -26.35
N PHE A 353 47.58 -21.70 -25.82
CA PHE A 353 48.95 -21.46 -26.28
C PHE A 353 49.92 -22.29 -25.45
N ILE A 354 50.52 -23.32 -26.06
CA ILE A 354 51.41 -24.28 -25.37
C ILE A 354 52.74 -24.34 -26.11
N GLY A 355 53.82 -24.02 -25.38
CA GLY A 355 55.15 -23.85 -25.95
C GLY A 355 55.17 -22.66 -26.91
N ASN A 356 55.18 -22.96 -28.22
CA ASN A 356 55.24 -21.95 -29.30
C ASN A 356 54.06 -22.05 -30.29
N SER A 357 52.99 -22.78 -29.95
CA SER A 357 51.87 -23.02 -30.88
C SER A 357 50.52 -23.00 -30.19
N PHE A 358 49.47 -22.73 -30.96
CA PHE A 358 48.09 -22.86 -30.51
C PHE A 358 47.62 -24.30 -30.74
N SER A 359 47.26 -24.99 -29.66
CA SER A 359 46.83 -26.39 -29.66
C SER A 359 45.65 -26.59 -28.70
N ASN A 360 45.25 -27.85 -28.44
CA ASN A 360 44.12 -28.19 -27.57
C ASN A 360 42.83 -27.43 -27.92
N THR A 361 42.31 -27.69 -29.12
CA THR A 361 41.09 -27.02 -29.58
C THR A 361 39.88 -27.52 -28.80
N GLU A 362 39.19 -26.58 -28.15
CA GLU A 362 37.97 -26.84 -27.40
C GLU A 362 36.83 -25.95 -27.91
N VAL A 363 35.59 -26.43 -27.75
CA VAL A 363 34.40 -25.61 -28.01
C VAL A 363 33.71 -25.33 -26.69
N ILE A 364 33.61 -24.04 -26.34
CA ILE A 364 33.05 -23.54 -25.09
C ILE A 364 31.67 -22.94 -25.37
N TYR A 365 30.69 -23.37 -24.59
CA TYR A 365 29.29 -22.94 -24.69
C TYR A 365 28.90 -22.19 -23.42
N ASN A 366 28.65 -20.89 -23.54
CA ASN A 366 28.25 -20.06 -22.40
C ASN A 366 26.74 -20.04 -22.27
N GLY A 367 26.15 -21.09 -21.69
CA GLY A 367 24.79 -21.09 -21.12
C GLY A 367 23.58 -20.90 -22.06
N LEU A 368 22.42 -21.30 -21.49
CA LEU A 368 21.00 -21.24 -21.90
C LEU A 368 20.58 -21.78 -23.29
N GLY A 369 19.36 -22.32 -23.30
CA GLY A 369 18.66 -22.95 -24.42
C GLY A 369 18.69 -22.19 -25.74
N GLY A 370 18.34 -22.90 -26.82
CA GLY A 370 18.17 -22.29 -28.12
C GLY A 370 16.87 -21.46 -28.20
N GLU A 371 16.94 -20.36 -28.96
CA GLU A 371 15.76 -19.60 -29.37
C GLU A 371 15.12 -20.28 -30.58
N GLU A 372 13.84 -20.62 -30.48
CA GLU A 372 13.11 -21.25 -31.59
C GLU A 372 13.14 -20.35 -32.84
N MET A 373 13.36 -20.96 -34.00
CA MET A 373 13.41 -20.32 -35.30
C MET A 373 12.79 -21.24 -36.37
N LEU A 374 12.36 -20.68 -37.48
CA LEU A 374 11.96 -21.50 -38.63
C LEU A 374 13.18 -22.24 -39.21
N CYS A 375 13.03 -23.52 -39.54
CA CYS A 375 14.13 -24.31 -40.11
C CYS A 375 14.65 -23.77 -41.45
N GLU A 376 13.81 -23.07 -42.22
CA GLU A 376 14.23 -22.40 -43.45
C GLU A 376 15.17 -21.21 -43.22
N ASN A 377 15.20 -20.65 -42.01
CA ASN A 377 16.08 -19.55 -41.61
C ASN A 377 17.50 -20.01 -41.24
N VAL A 378 17.79 -21.31 -41.31
CA VAL A 378 19.12 -21.90 -41.03
C VAL A 378 20.09 -21.68 -42.22
N LYS A 379 19.63 -21.16 -43.34
CA LYS A 379 20.36 -21.12 -44.62
C LYS A 379 21.64 -20.30 -44.62
#